data_AF-A0A8C0PIB8-F1
#
_entry.id   AF-A0A8C0PIB8-F1
#
_cell.length_a   1.000
_cell.length_b   1.000
_cell.length_c   1.000
_cell.angle_alpha   90.00
_cell.angle_beta   90.00
_cell.angle_gamma   90.00
#
_symmetry.space_group_name_H-M   'P 1'
#
loop_
_entity.id
_entity.type
_entity.pdbx_description
1 polymer ?
#
loop_
_entity_poly.entity_id
_entity_poly.type
_entity_poly.pdbx_seq_one_letter_code
_entity_poly.pdbx_strand_id
1 'polypeptide(L)'
;MVFARHLRAVGDEFRSRYLNSTDEADRIPFQEDWTKMKVPLGSSLGGPYLAVHLRRKDFIWGHREDVPSLDGAVRKIRSLMKTHRLDKVFVATDAVRTEHEELKKLLPEMLRFEPTWEELELYRDGGVAIIDQWICSHA
;
A
#
# COMPACT_ATOMS: atom_id res chain seq x y z
N MET A 1 -18.58 -2.18 2.59
CA MET A 1 -18.36 -0.91 3.31
C MET A 1 -17.46 -0.06 2.45
N VAL A 2 -17.83 1.18 2.13
CA VAL A 2 -17.02 2.09 1.30
C VAL A 2 -16.34 3.10 2.21
N PHE A 3 -15.03 3.34 2.02
CA PHE A 3 -14.29 4.31 2.81
C PHE A 3 -14.77 5.74 2.59
N ALA A 4 -14.55 6.60 3.59
CA ALA A 4 -14.89 8.01 3.52
C ALA A 4 -14.20 8.67 2.31
N ARG A 5 -14.94 9.51 1.57
CA ARG A 5 -14.49 10.11 0.31
C ARG A 5 -13.16 10.86 0.43
N HIS A 6 -12.96 11.60 1.53
CA HIS A 6 -11.73 12.36 1.74
C HIS A 6 -10.50 11.46 1.89
N LEU A 7 -10.63 10.27 2.49
CA LEU A 7 -9.53 9.32 2.61
C LEU A 7 -9.19 8.66 1.28
N ARG A 8 -10.21 8.29 0.49
CA ARG A 8 -10.03 7.80 -0.89
C ARG A 8 -9.30 8.83 -1.75
N ALA A 9 -9.72 10.09 -1.67
CA ALA A 9 -9.10 11.18 -2.42
C ALA A 9 -7.60 11.37 -2.10
N VAL A 10 -7.21 11.26 -0.83
CA VAL A 10 -5.79 11.31 -0.43
C VAL A 10 -5.00 10.12 -1.00
N GLY A 11 -5.57 8.92 -0.93
CA GLY A 11 -4.95 7.74 -1.54
C GLY A 11 -4.83 7.84 -3.06
N ASP A 12 -5.85 8.38 -3.74
CA ASP A 12 -5.83 8.61 -5.20
C ASP A 12 -4.82 9.69 -5.59
N GLU A 13 -4.68 10.76 -4.79
CA GLU A 13 -3.64 11.76 -4.98
C GLU A 13 -2.25 11.14 -4.85
N PHE A 14 -2.02 10.32 -3.82
CA PHE A 14 -0.76 9.62 -3.64
C PHE A 14 -0.46 8.67 -4.81
N ARG A 15 -1.45 7.87 -5.23
CA ARG A 15 -1.36 6.96 -6.39
C ARG A 15 -0.98 7.70 -7.66
N SER A 16 -1.66 8.80 -7.96
CA SER A 16 -1.40 9.61 -9.14
C SER A 16 0.00 10.20 -9.10
N ARG A 17 0.36 10.84 -7.99
CA ARG A 17 1.59 11.63 -7.85
C ARG A 17 2.86 10.77 -7.76
N TYR A 18 2.82 9.67 -7.02
CA TYR A 18 4.03 8.90 -6.70
C TYR A 18 4.06 7.55 -7.39
N LEU A 19 2.90 6.95 -7.70
CA LEU A 19 2.81 5.59 -8.23
C LEU A 19 2.47 5.54 -9.72
N ASN A 20 2.17 6.68 -10.36
CA ASN A 20 1.72 6.72 -11.77
C ASN A 20 0.49 5.83 -11.98
N SER A 21 -0.46 5.91 -11.05
CA SER A 21 -1.63 5.05 -10.94
C SER A 21 -2.89 5.92 -10.85
N THR A 22 -3.87 5.63 -11.69
CA THR A 22 -5.21 6.24 -11.68
C THR A 22 -6.23 5.19 -12.08
N ASP A 23 -7.47 5.32 -11.62
CA ASP A 23 -8.54 4.36 -11.95
C ASP A 23 -8.71 4.12 -13.46
N GLU A 24 -8.52 5.17 -14.27
CA GLU A 24 -8.56 5.05 -15.73
C GLU A 24 -7.36 4.27 -16.29
N ALA A 25 -6.13 4.60 -15.87
CA ALA A 25 -4.92 3.91 -16.33
C ALA A 25 -4.87 2.45 -15.86
N ASP A 26 -5.35 2.20 -14.64
CA ASP A 26 -5.32 0.91 -13.94
C ASP A 26 -6.52 0.02 -14.31
N ARG A 27 -7.44 0.54 -15.13
CA ARG A 27 -8.70 -0.11 -15.55
C ARG A 27 -9.57 -0.55 -14.37
N ILE A 28 -9.67 0.32 -13.37
CA ILE A 28 -10.47 0.12 -12.16
C ILE A 28 -11.68 1.04 -12.26
N PRO A 29 -12.79 0.62 -12.90
CA PRO A 29 -13.99 1.45 -12.90
C PRO A 29 -14.48 1.64 -11.46
N PHE A 30 -14.95 2.85 -11.13
CA PHE A 30 -15.50 3.15 -9.81
C PHE A 30 -16.96 3.58 -9.91
N GLN A 31 -17.77 3.16 -8.93
CA GLN A 31 -19.18 3.54 -8.81
C GLN A 31 -19.49 3.86 -7.34
N GLU A 32 -19.96 5.08 -7.07
CA GLU A 32 -20.26 5.53 -5.70
C GLU A 32 -21.40 4.71 -5.07
N ASP A 33 -22.41 4.35 -5.85
CA ASP A 33 -23.43 3.39 -5.42
C ASP A 33 -22.89 1.96 -5.55
N TRP A 34 -22.27 1.47 -4.47
CA TRP A 34 -21.66 0.14 -4.42
C TRP A 34 -22.63 -1.00 -4.79
N THR A 35 -23.95 -0.80 -4.68
CA THR A 35 -24.94 -1.82 -5.08
C THR A 35 -25.03 -2.00 -6.60
N LYS A 36 -24.62 -0.98 -7.35
CA LYS A 36 -24.53 -0.98 -8.82
C LYS A 36 -23.13 -1.33 -9.33
N MET A 37 -22.14 -1.36 -8.45
CA MET A 37 -20.77 -1.72 -8.80
C MET A 37 -20.70 -3.23 -9.12
N LYS A 38 -20.64 -3.56 -10.40
CA LYS A 38 -20.50 -4.94 -10.90
C LYS A 38 -19.37 -4.98 -11.92
N VAL A 39 -18.32 -5.73 -11.61
CA VAL A 39 -17.17 -5.92 -12.50
C VAL A 39 -16.94 -7.40 -12.75
N PRO A 40 -16.55 -7.82 -13.97
CA PRO A 40 -16.11 -9.17 -14.21
C PRO A 40 -14.88 -9.50 -13.36
N LEU A 41 -14.79 -10.73 -12.87
CA LEU A 41 -13.61 -11.18 -12.12
C LEU A 41 -12.36 -11.07 -13.00
N GLY A 42 -11.30 -10.43 -12.47
CA GLY A 42 -10.03 -10.27 -13.18
C GLY A 42 -10.04 -9.22 -14.29
N SER A 43 -11.04 -8.33 -14.34
CA SER A 43 -11.07 -7.25 -15.34
C SER A 43 -10.17 -6.06 -14.99
N SER A 44 -9.88 -5.85 -13.71
CA SER A 44 -9.01 -4.78 -13.22
C SER A 44 -7.55 -5.13 -13.47
N LEU A 45 -6.76 -4.16 -13.96
CA LEU A 45 -5.34 -4.37 -14.19
C LEU A 45 -4.52 -4.10 -12.93
N GLY A 46 -4.81 -3.00 -12.21
CA GLY A 46 -3.95 -2.49 -11.14
C GLY A 46 -2.94 -1.46 -11.65
N GLY A 47 -2.41 -0.65 -10.74
CA GLY A 47 -1.38 0.34 -11.06
C GLY A 47 0.00 -0.29 -11.27
N PRO A 48 0.96 0.44 -11.85
CA PRO A 48 2.27 -0.10 -12.21
C PRO A 48 3.23 -0.17 -11.00
N TYR A 49 2.80 -0.77 -9.89
CA TYR A 49 3.59 -0.93 -8.67
C TYR A 49 3.20 -2.20 -7.91
N LEU A 50 4.12 -2.69 -7.08
CA LEU A 50 3.83 -3.76 -6.13
C LEU A 50 3.35 -3.13 -4.82
N ALA A 51 2.29 -3.66 -4.19
CA ALA A 51 1.94 -3.30 -2.81
C ALA A 51 2.30 -4.41 -1.83
N VAL A 52 2.82 -4.02 -0.67
CA VAL A 52 3.17 -4.95 0.40
C VAL A 52 2.71 -4.40 1.73
N HIS A 53 1.98 -5.24 2.48
CA HIS A 53 1.66 -4.98 3.88
C HIS A 53 2.58 -5.81 4.78
N LEU A 54 3.49 -5.15 5.50
CA LEU A 54 4.38 -5.78 6.47
C LEU A 54 3.93 -5.45 7.90
N ARG A 55 3.17 -6.36 8.51
CA ARG A 55 2.82 -6.29 9.93
C ARG A 55 3.99 -6.79 10.78
N ARG A 56 4.52 -5.93 11.64
CA ARG A 56 5.72 -6.17 12.45
C ARG A 56 5.41 -6.26 13.94
N LYS A 57 4.77 -5.26 14.55
CA LYS A 57 4.73 -5.05 16.02
C LYS A 57 4.53 -6.33 16.86
N ASP A 58 3.28 -6.67 17.12
CA ASP A 58 2.86 -7.80 17.95
C ASP A 58 3.11 -9.14 17.24
N PHE A 59 3.05 -9.13 15.91
CA PHE A 59 3.22 -10.31 15.07
C PHE A 59 4.61 -10.95 15.18
N ILE A 60 5.68 -10.17 15.40
CA ILE A 60 7.02 -10.74 15.61
C ILE A 60 7.08 -11.58 16.88
N TRP A 61 6.32 -11.24 17.92
CA TRP A 61 6.35 -11.96 19.20
C TRP A 61 5.40 -13.15 19.21
N GLY A 62 4.22 -13.02 18.61
CA GLY A 62 3.19 -14.07 18.59
C GLY A 62 3.33 -15.08 17.43
N HIS A 63 3.96 -14.69 16.33
CA HIS A 63 3.98 -15.46 15.07
C HIS A 63 5.35 -15.40 14.37
N ARG A 64 6.43 -15.46 15.15
CA ARG A 64 7.79 -15.21 14.64
C ARG A 64 8.20 -16.12 13.48
N GLU A 65 7.70 -17.36 13.45
CA GLU A 65 8.01 -18.34 12.41
C GLU A 65 7.23 -18.09 11.10
N ASP A 66 6.11 -17.37 11.17
CA ASP A 66 5.23 -17.09 10.04
C ASP A 66 5.55 -15.74 9.37
N VAL A 67 6.42 -14.92 9.97
CA VAL A 67 6.76 -13.57 9.51
C VAL A 67 8.22 -13.51 9.07
N PRO A 68 8.52 -13.03 7.85
CA PRO A 68 9.90 -12.96 7.38
C PRO A 68 10.75 -11.96 8.18
N SER A 69 12.07 -12.18 8.17
CA SER A 69 13.02 -11.10 8.50
C SER A 69 12.94 -9.97 7.46
N LEU A 70 13.49 -8.80 7.77
CA LEU A 70 13.52 -7.68 6.81
C LEU A 70 14.26 -8.07 5.52
N ASP A 71 15.44 -8.68 5.61
CA ASP A 71 16.16 -9.21 4.44
C ASP A 71 15.36 -10.28 3.67
N GLY A 72 14.62 -11.14 4.38
CA GLY A 72 13.74 -12.13 3.77
C GLY A 72 12.62 -11.47 2.97
N ALA A 73 11.96 -10.47 3.57
CA ALA A 73 10.91 -9.69 2.92
C ALA A 73 11.45 -8.96 1.70
N VAL A 74 12.56 -8.22 1.82
CA VAL A 74 13.16 -7.46 0.71
C VAL A 74 13.58 -8.36 -0.45
N ARG A 75 14.19 -9.52 -0.17
CA ARG A 75 14.52 -10.50 -1.22
C ARG A 75 13.26 -10.98 -1.95
N LYS A 76 12.19 -11.27 -1.22
CA LYS A 76 10.92 -11.70 -1.81
C LYS A 76 10.27 -10.57 -2.63
N ILE A 77 10.28 -9.34 -2.13
CA ILE A 77 9.79 -8.14 -2.81
C ILE A 77 10.48 -7.97 -4.16
N ARG A 78 11.81 -7.93 -4.19
CA ARG A 78 12.57 -7.77 -5.43
C ARG A 78 12.34 -8.92 -6.42
N SER A 79 12.21 -10.14 -5.92
CA SER A 79 11.85 -11.27 -6.77
C SER A 79 10.49 -11.06 -7.44
N LEU A 80 9.47 -10.61 -6.70
CA LEU A 80 8.14 -10.34 -7.24
C LEU A 80 8.14 -9.17 -8.21
N MET A 81 8.82 -8.08 -7.88
CA MET A 81 8.99 -6.93 -8.78
C MET A 81 9.60 -7.36 -10.11
N LYS A 82 10.65 -8.18 -10.09
CA LYS A 82 11.26 -8.73 -11.31
C LYS A 82 10.31 -9.63 -12.10
N THR A 83 9.59 -10.54 -11.42
CA THR A 83 8.63 -11.45 -12.05
C THR A 83 7.49 -10.70 -12.75
N HIS A 84 6.97 -9.65 -12.11
CA HIS A 84 5.84 -8.87 -12.59
C HIS A 84 6.23 -7.63 -13.39
N ARG A 85 7.54 -7.37 -13.56
CA ARG A 85 8.10 -6.22 -14.29
C ARG A 85 7.61 -4.88 -13.72
N LEU A 86 7.73 -4.74 -12.40
CA LEU A 86 7.32 -3.55 -11.64
C LEU A 86 8.57 -2.83 -11.12
N ASP A 87 8.62 -1.52 -11.31
CA ASP A 87 9.77 -0.69 -10.89
C ASP A 87 9.54 0.01 -9.54
N LYS A 88 8.29 0.08 -9.08
CA LYS A 88 7.91 0.72 -7.82
C LYS A 88 7.30 -0.29 -6.85
N VAL A 89 7.51 -0.04 -5.56
CA VAL A 89 6.86 -0.79 -4.49
C VAL A 89 6.34 0.16 -3.42
N PHE A 90 5.05 0.04 -3.10
CA PHE A 90 4.42 0.71 -1.97
C PHE A 90 4.42 -0.22 -0.75
N VAL A 91 4.84 0.28 0.41
CA VAL A 91 4.92 -0.50 1.65
C VAL A 91 4.07 0.12 2.75
N ALA A 92 2.99 -0.56 3.09
CA ALA A 92 2.19 -0.30 4.29
C ALA A 92 2.78 -1.12 5.46
N THR A 93 3.20 -0.46 6.54
CA THR A 93 3.81 -1.17 7.67
C THR A 93 3.68 -0.40 8.98
N ASP A 94 3.50 -1.14 10.06
CA ASP A 94 3.51 -0.64 11.43
C ASP A 94 4.87 -0.79 12.13
N ALA A 95 5.94 -1.07 11.38
CA ALA A 95 7.29 -1.17 11.93
C ALA A 95 7.66 0.05 12.78
N VAL A 96 8.58 -0.13 13.71
CA VAL A 96 9.14 0.99 14.48
C VAL A 96 10.18 1.74 13.63
N ARG A 97 10.51 2.98 14.01
CA ARG A 97 11.43 3.84 13.27
C ARG A 97 12.75 3.16 12.89
N THR A 98 13.36 2.40 13.79
CA THR A 98 14.62 1.69 13.50
C THR A 98 14.48 0.67 12.38
N GLU A 99 13.39 -0.10 12.37
CA GLU A 99 13.10 -1.06 11.30
C GLU A 99 12.74 -0.34 9.99
N HIS A 100 12.08 0.82 10.04
CA HIS A 100 11.82 1.63 8.84
C HIS A 100 13.11 2.12 8.19
N GLU A 101 14.05 2.65 8.98
CA GLU A 101 15.35 3.12 8.47
C GLU A 101 16.16 1.97 7.87
N GLU A 102 16.11 0.79 8.49
CA GLU A 102 16.75 -0.41 7.95
C GLU A 102 16.08 -0.87 6.65
N LEU A 103 14.75 -0.94 6.62
CA LEU A 103 14.00 -1.32 5.43
C LEU A 103 14.27 -0.35 4.27
N LYS A 104 14.35 0.96 4.55
CA LYS A 104 14.70 1.99 3.54
C LYS A 104 16.11 1.83 2.99
N LYS A 105 17.07 1.40 3.81
CA LYS A 105 18.43 1.10 3.35
C LYS A 105 18.46 -0.14 2.45
N LEU A 106 17.70 -1.17 2.82
CA LEU A 106 17.65 -2.44 2.08
C LEU A 106 16.83 -2.33 0.78
N LEU A 107 15.78 -1.51 0.78
CA LEU A 107 14.84 -1.28 -0.32
C LEU A 107 14.65 0.23 -0.60
N PRO A 108 15.68 0.94 -1.11
CA PRO A 108 15.62 2.40 -1.35
C PRO A 108 14.52 2.83 -2.33
N GLU A 109 14.10 1.92 -3.21
CA GLU A 109 13.01 2.12 -4.17
C GLU A 109 11.61 2.11 -3.53
N MET A 110 11.49 1.82 -2.23
CA MET A 110 10.19 1.78 -1.56
C MET A 110 9.57 3.18 -1.41
N LEU A 111 8.26 3.21 -1.65
CA LEU A 111 7.39 4.34 -1.36
C LEU A 111 6.49 3.99 -0.17
N ARG A 112 6.16 5.00 0.62
CA ARG A 112 5.28 4.87 1.77
C ARG A 112 4.47 6.14 1.93
N PHE A 113 3.27 6.01 2.46
CA PHE A 113 2.50 7.15 2.92
C PHE A 113 3.02 7.58 4.31
N GLU A 114 3.67 8.74 4.36
CA GLU A 114 4.22 9.32 5.59
C GLU A 114 3.43 10.60 5.90
N PRO A 115 2.36 10.52 6.71
CA PRO A 115 1.51 11.68 6.99
C PRO A 115 2.28 12.75 7.76
N THR A 116 2.00 14.02 7.48
CA THR A 116 2.43 15.12 8.37
C THR A 116 1.74 15.03 9.73
N TRP A 117 2.21 15.84 10.69
CA TRP A 117 1.55 15.95 11.99
C TRP A 117 0.09 16.39 11.87
N GLU A 118 -0.19 17.35 10.98
CA GLU A 118 -1.53 17.84 10.70
C GLU A 118 -2.41 16.77 10.04
N GLU A 119 -1.86 16.00 9.09
CA GLU A 119 -2.56 14.90 8.45
C GLU A 119 -2.87 13.76 9.43
N LEU A 120 -1.93 13.43 10.32
CA LEU A 120 -2.15 12.44 11.36
C LEU A 120 -3.22 12.89 12.36
N GLU A 121 -3.24 14.18 12.72
CA GLU A 121 -4.29 14.74 13.58
C GLU A 121 -5.66 14.70 12.89
N LEU A 122 -5.70 15.02 11.59
CA LEU A 122 -6.93 15.06 10.81
C LEU A 122 -7.51 13.66 10.57
N TYR A 123 -6.69 12.72 10.09
CA TYR A 123 -7.14 11.39 9.66
C TYR A 123 -7.15 10.38 10.82
N ARG A 124 -6.39 10.65 11.88
CA ARG A 124 -6.12 9.70 12.98
C ARG A 124 -5.47 8.40 12.47
N ASP A 125 -5.08 7.54 13.40
CA ASP A 125 -4.44 6.26 13.05
C ASP A 125 -5.30 5.39 12.11
N GLY A 126 -6.62 5.39 12.33
CA GLY A 126 -7.55 4.63 11.49
C GLY A 126 -7.66 5.17 10.07
N GLY A 127 -7.63 6.48 9.87
CA GLY A 127 -7.67 7.08 8.54
C GLY A 127 -6.38 6.85 7.78
N VAL A 128 -5.22 6.94 8.45
CA VAL A 128 -3.92 6.58 7.85
C VAL A 128 -3.92 5.11 7.43
N ALA A 129 -4.42 4.20 8.26
CA ALA A 129 -4.54 2.79 7.91
C ALA A 129 -5.47 2.55 6.72
N ILE A 130 -6.57 3.31 6.60
CA ILE A 130 -7.47 3.25 5.44
C ILE A 130 -6.76 3.74 4.17
N ILE A 131 -5.96 4.79 4.25
CA ILE A 131 -5.18 5.31 3.10
C ILE A 131 -4.17 4.26 2.64
N ASP A 132 -3.42 3.64 3.56
CA ASP A 132 -2.51 2.53 3.26
C ASP A 132 -3.25 1.36 2.60
N GLN A 133 -4.40 0.95 3.14
CA GLN A 133 -5.22 -0.14 2.58
C GLN A 133 -5.75 0.22 1.18
N TRP A 134 -6.20 1.46 0.99
CA TRP A 134 -6.71 1.95 -0.28
C TRP A 134 -5.62 1.94 -1.34
N ILE A 135 -4.42 2.45 -1.04
CA ILE A 135 -3.30 2.38 -1.98
C ILE A 135 -2.97 0.91 -2.26
N CYS A 136 -2.82 0.06 -1.24
CA CYS A 136 -2.53 -1.36 -1.43
C CYS A 136 -3.55 -2.10 -2.32
N SER A 137 -4.84 -1.72 -2.28
CA SER A 137 -5.89 -2.40 -3.06
C SER A 137 -5.90 -2.03 -4.55
N HIS A 138 -5.08 -1.07 -4.99
CA HIS A 138 -4.99 -0.61 -6.38
C HIS A 138 -3.64 -0.96 -7.03
N ALA A 139 -2.85 -1.83 -6.42
CA ALA A 139 -1.64 -2.42 -7.02
C ALA A 139 -1.99 -3.58 -7.96
#